data_AF-A0A6N6T7N9-F1
#
_entry.id   AF-A0A6N6T7N9-F1
#
_cell.length_a   1.000
_cell.length_b   1.000
_cell.length_c   1.000
_cell.angle_alpha   90.00
_cell.angle_beta   90.00
_cell.angle_gamma   90.00
#
_symmetry.space_group_name_H-M   'P 1'
#
loop_
_entity.id
_entity.type
_entity.pdbx_description
1 polymer ?
#
loop_
_entity_poly.entity_id
_entity_poly.type
_entity_poly.pdbx_seq_one_letter_code
_entity_poly.pdbx_strand_id
1 'polypeptide(L)' 'MRGNHKFQHPFIWFERGGWWFKVFGEGFGPYPELVEARYHLLVIKGLSQQLRTVLSRQA' A
#
# COMPACT_ATOMS: atom_id res chain seq x y z
N MET A 1 -17.10 14.09 -16.87
CA MET A 1 -17.08 13.20 -15.68
C MET A 1 -15.69 13.22 -15.08
N ARG A 2 -15.43 14.06 -14.07
CA ARG A 2 -14.13 14.09 -13.38
C ARG A 2 -14.08 12.89 -12.45
N GLY A 3 -13.39 11.83 -12.90
CA GLY A 3 -13.18 10.61 -12.12
C GLY A 3 -12.56 10.98 -10.77
N ASN A 4 -13.25 10.58 -9.70
CA ASN A 4 -12.88 10.78 -8.31
C ASN A 4 -11.59 10.01 -8.03
N HIS A 5 -10.44 10.54 -8.46
CA HIS A 5 -9.12 10.05 -8.07
C HIS A 5 -8.90 10.49 -6.61
N LYS A 6 -9.65 9.87 -5.68
CA LYS A 6 -9.21 9.81 -4.29
C LYS A 6 -7.87 9.11 -4.37
N PHE A 7 -6.78 9.88 -4.28
CA PHE A 7 -5.48 9.31 -4.03
C PHE A 7 -5.68 8.40 -2.81
N GLN A 8 -5.64 7.08 -3.03
CA GLN A 8 -5.56 6.09 -1.98
C GLN A 8 -4.14 6.19 -1.42
N HIS A 9 -3.87 7.31 -0.75
CA HIS A 9 -2.65 7.44 0.03
C HIS A 9 -2.67 6.33 1.07
N PRO A 10 -1.56 5.61 1.24
CA PRO A 10 -1.52 4.60 2.26
C PRO A 10 -1.73 5.26 3.60
N PHE A 11 -2.62 4.67 4.37
CA PHE A 11 -2.85 5.06 5.73
C PHE A 11 -2.07 4.10 6.61
N ILE A 12 -1.14 4.61 7.44
CA ILE A 12 -0.41 3.84 8.45
C ILE A 12 -0.96 4.24 9.82
N TRP A 13 -1.26 3.29 10.70
CA TRP A 13 -1.76 3.54 12.06
C TRP A 13 -1.23 2.53 13.07
N PHE A 14 -1.36 2.83 14.35
CA PHE A 14 -1.02 1.91 15.44
C PHE A 14 -2.31 1.46 16.15
N GLU A 15 -2.50 0.15 16.30
CA GLU A 15 -3.68 -0.42 16.93
C GLU A 15 -3.32 -1.76 17.61
N ARG A 16 -3.82 -1.96 18.84
CA ARG A 16 -3.67 -3.20 19.62
C ARG A 16 -2.21 -3.71 19.73
N GLY A 17 -1.27 -2.78 19.90
CA GLY A 17 0.15 -3.12 20.11
C GLY A 17 0.97 -3.33 18.86
N GLY A 18 0.44 -3.01 17.67
CA GLY A 18 1.22 -3.09 16.44
C GLY A 18 0.85 -2.04 15.39
N TRP A 19 1.74 -1.88 14.43
CA TRP A 19 1.61 -1.00 13.30
C TRP A 19 0.89 -1.67 12.15
N TRP A 20 -0.03 -0.95 11.53
CA TRP A 20 -0.85 -1.40 10.43
C TRP A 20 -0.72 -0.41 9.28
N PHE A 21 -1.00 -0.88 8.06
CA PHE A 21 -1.26 0.03 6.96
C PHE A 21 -2.31 -0.49 5.99
N LYS A 22 -2.91 0.42 5.21
CA LYS A 22 -3.91 0.10 4.20
C LYS A 22 -3.45 0.61 2.84
N VAL A 23 -3.44 -0.27 1.84
CA VAL A 23 -3.09 0.07 0.45
C VAL A 23 -3.90 -0.79 -0.51
N PHE A 24 -4.35 -0.22 -1.63
CA PHE A 24 -5.19 -0.90 -2.63
C PHE A 24 -6.49 -1.51 -2.08
N GLY A 25 -7.01 -0.97 -0.97
CA GLY A 25 -8.21 -1.49 -0.30
C GLY A 25 -7.94 -2.56 0.76
N GLU A 26 -6.75 -3.12 0.80
CA GLU A 26 -6.33 -4.20 1.70
C GLU A 26 -5.56 -3.68 2.91
N GLY A 27 -5.77 -4.30 4.07
CA GLY A 27 -5.09 -3.98 5.34
C GLY A 27 -3.98 -4.99 5.66
N PHE A 28 -2.84 -4.50 6.14
CA PHE A 28 -1.66 -5.30 6.45
C PHE A 28 -1.13 -4.97 7.84
N GLY A 29 -0.74 -6.00 8.60
CA GLY A 29 -0.28 -5.90 9.98
C GLY A 29 -0.92 -6.97 10.87
N PRO A 30 -0.69 -6.91 12.20
CA PRO A 30 0.15 -5.92 12.88
C PRO A 30 1.65 -6.20 12.70
N TYR A 31 2.45 -5.16 12.53
CA TYR A 31 3.91 -5.20 12.58
C TYR A 31 4.41 -4.65 13.93
N PRO A 32 5.43 -5.24 14.55
CA PRO A 32 5.98 -4.75 15.82
C PRO A 32 6.55 -3.33 15.70
N GLU A 33 7.23 -3.03 14.59
CA GLU A 33 7.95 -1.77 14.40
C GLU A 33 7.39 -0.94 13.23
N LEU A 34 7.38 0.39 13.39
CA LEU A 34 6.94 1.31 12.34
C LEU A 34 7.80 1.17 11.07
N VAL A 35 9.11 0.94 11.24
CA VAL A 35 10.05 0.76 10.14
C VAL A 35 9.68 -0.45 9.29
N GLU A 36 9.27 -1.54 9.93
CA GLU A 36 8.86 -2.76 9.25
C GLU A 36 7.55 -2.54 8.46
N ALA A 37 6.56 -1.89 9.07
CA ALA A 37 5.32 -1.52 8.38
C ALA A 37 5.60 -0.62 7.15
N ARG A 38 6.52 0.35 7.28
CA ARG A 38 6.92 1.24 6.18
C ARG A 38 7.66 0.49 5.07
N TYR A 39 8.55 -0.44 5.43
CA TYR A 39 9.25 -1.27 4.45
C TYR A 39 8.26 -2.10 3.61
N HIS A 40 7.35 -2.82 4.27
CA HIS A 40 6.36 -3.65 3.58
C HIS A 40 5.43 -2.82 2.68
N LEU A 41 5.00 -1.65 3.15
CA LEU A 41 4.23 -0.72 2.33
C LEU A 41 4.96 -0.31 1.04
N LEU A 42 6.25 -0.01 1.12
CA LEU A 42 7.06 0.38 -0.04
C LEU A 42 7.23 -0.78 -1.01
N VAL A 43 7.48 -2.00 -0.50
CA VAL A 43 7.58 -3.22 -1.31
C VAL A 43 6.28 -3.47 -2.09
N ILE A 44 5.13 -3.48 -1.41
CA ILE A 44 3.82 -3.73 -2.03
C ILE A 44 3.50 -2.69 -3.10
N LYS A 45 3.80 -1.41 -2.82
CA LYS A 45 3.66 -0.33 -3.81
C LYS A 45 4.56 -0.54 -5.03
N GLY A 46 5.83 -0.87 -4.81
CA GLY A 46 6.81 -1.09 -5.86
C GLY A 46 6.41 -2.24 -6.78
N LEU A 47 6.07 -3.39 -6.20
CA LEU A 47 5.59 -4.57 -6.93
C LEU A 47 4.31 -4.27 -7.73
N SER A 48 3.36 -3.57 -7.10
CA SER A 48 2.12 -3.18 -7.77
C SER A 48 2.37 -2.24 -8.95
N GLN A 49 3.33 -1.31 -8.83
CA GLN A 49 3.72 -0.43 -9.92
C GLN A 49 4.38 -1.21 -11.05
N GLN A 50 5.32 -2.10 -10.73
CA GLN A 50 5.99 -2.96 -11.72
C GLN A 50 4.99 -3.80 -12.50
N LEU A 51 4.04 -4.44 -11.82
CA LEU A 51 2.99 -5.24 -12.45
C LEU A 51 2.14 -4.41 -13.42
N ARG A 52 1.68 -3.22 -12.99
CA ARG A 52 0.91 -2.31 -13.86
C ARG A 52 1.70 -1.90 -15.09
N THR A 53 3.00 -1.62 -14.95
CA THR A 53 3.88 -1.29 -16.08
C THR A 53 4.05 -2.45 -17.06
N VAL A 54 4.15 -3.70 -16.58
CA VAL A 54 4.22 -4.87 -17.45
C VAL A 54 2.91 -5.05 -18.22
N LEU A 55 1.78 -5.00 -17.53
CA LEU A 55 0.46 -5.16 -18.14
C LEU A 55 0.15 -4.06 -19.17
N SER A 56 0.56 -2.81 -18.91
CA SER A 56 0.35 -1.71 -19.85
C SER A 56 1.17 -1.82 -21.13
N ARG A 57 2.24 -2.61 -21.15
CA ARG A 57 3.08 -2.84 -22.35
C ARG A 57 2.55 -3.97 -23.24
N GLN A 58 1.63 -4.79 -22.73
CA GLN A 58 1.03 -5.92 -23.45
C GLN A 58 -0.31 -5.56 -24.12
N ALA A 59 -0.81 -4.35 -23.89
CA ALA A 59 -2.09 -3.84 -24.39
C ALA A 59 -1.93 -2.96 -25.64
#